data_AF-A0A932Z4P7-F1
#
_entry.id   AF-A0A932Z4P7-F1
#
_cell.length_a   1.000
_cell.length_b   1.000
_cell.length_c   1.000
_cell.angle_alpha   90.00
_cell.angle_beta   90.00
_cell.angle_gamma   90.00
#
_symmetry.space_group_name_H-M   'P 1'
#
loop_
_entity.id
_entity.type
_entity.pdbx_description
1 polymer ?
#
loop_
_entity_poly.entity_id
_entity_poly.type
_entity_poly.pdbx_seq_one_letter_code
_entity_poly.pdbx_strand_id
1 'polypeptide(L)'
;QHLILPVASMLIGSIFITISSWRTLFLIYSSEDYVEIAKAKGLPSGTIERRYILRPTLPTIITTFSFGIISIWMGSIILEVVFNWPGIGRLLYQAISAFDTPVIVGSVVIYAYLLTLTVFLLDIVYALVDPRVKVGGGDKL
;
A
#
# COMPACT_ATOMS: atom_id res chain seq x y z
N GLN A 1 13.73 24.20 15.67
CA GLN A 1 14.72 23.20 15.24
C GLN A 1 14.79 22.09 16.29
N HIS A 2 13.93 21.05 16.22
CA HIS A 2 14.08 19.74 16.90
C HIS A 2 13.02 18.74 16.37
N LEU A 3 12.61 18.84 15.10
CA LEU A 3 11.54 17.98 14.52
C LEU A 3 12.08 16.70 13.87
N ILE A 4 13.39 16.61 13.60
CA ILE A 4 14.01 15.44 12.96
C ILE A 4 13.88 14.16 13.81
N LEU A 5 14.08 14.26 15.14
CA LEU A 5 13.99 13.14 16.08
C LEU A 5 12.59 12.52 16.17
N PRO A 6 11.51 13.29 16.41
CA PRO A 6 10.16 12.73 16.48
C PRO A 6 9.68 12.19 15.13
N VAL A 7 10.01 12.85 14.01
CA VAL A 7 9.61 12.36 12.69
C VAL A 7 10.33 11.06 12.32
N ALA A 8 11.63 10.95 12.60
CA ALA A 8 12.37 9.70 12.39
C ALA A 8 11.81 8.56 13.24
N SER A 9 11.44 8.84 14.50
CA SER A 9 10.81 7.85 15.39
C SER A 9 9.46 7.36 14.84
N MET A 10 8.62 8.27 14.32
CA MET A 10 7.34 7.91 13.70
C MET A 10 7.52 7.07 12.43
N LEU A 11 8.49 7.42 11.57
CA LEU A 11 8.78 6.67 10.34
C LEU A 11 9.28 5.24 10.65
N ILE A 12 10.18 5.09 11.61
CA ILE A 12 10.67 3.77 12.05
C ILE A 12 9.50 2.95 12.63
N GLY A 13 8.64 3.59 13.43
CA GLY A 13 7.45 2.95 14.00
C GLY A 13 6.47 2.44 12.93
N SER A 14 6.18 3.22 11.89
CA SER A 14 5.25 2.82 10.84
C SER A 14 5.78 1.64 9.99
N ILE A 15 7.09 1.63 9.72
CA ILE A 15 7.76 0.53 9.02
C ILE A 15 7.67 -0.76 9.85
N PHE A 16 7.93 -0.67 11.16
CA PHE A 16 7.86 -1.81 12.06
C PHE A 16 6.47 -2.43 12.12
N ILE A 17 5.43 -1.60 12.20
CA ILE A 17 4.02 -2.04 12.18
C ILE A 17 3.72 -2.77 10.86
N THR A 18 4.11 -2.20 9.72
CA THR A 18 3.84 -2.78 8.39
C THR A 18 4.48 -4.17 8.23
N ILE A 19 5.75 -4.31 8.60
CA ILE A 19 6.48 -5.60 8.53
C ILE A 19 5.84 -6.63 9.45
N SER A 20 5.46 -6.21 10.66
CA SER A 20 4.79 -7.10 11.63
C SER A 20 3.43 -7.57 11.12
N SER A 21 2.64 -6.68 10.52
CA SER A 21 1.35 -7.02 9.91
C SER A 21 1.51 -8.06 8.79
N TRP A 22 2.49 -7.90 7.90
CA TRP A 22 2.75 -8.86 6.82
C TRP A 22 3.18 -10.23 7.35
N ARG A 23 4.04 -10.25 8.38
CA ARG A 23 4.45 -11.51 9.04
C ARG A 23 3.26 -12.22 9.69
N THR A 24 2.39 -11.48 10.37
CA THR A 24 1.18 -12.04 10.99
C THR A 24 0.24 -12.63 9.95
N LEU A 25 0.00 -11.92 8.85
CA LEU A 25 -0.81 -12.45 7.74
C LEU A 25 -0.20 -13.74 7.18
N PHE A 26 1.11 -13.77 6.93
CA PHE A 26 1.77 -14.99 6.46
C PHE A 26 1.59 -16.18 7.42
N LEU A 27 1.73 -15.95 8.74
CA LEU A 27 1.56 -16.99 9.75
C LEU A 27 0.12 -17.54 9.78
N ILE A 28 -0.88 -16.68 9.70
CA ILE A 28 -2.30 -17.06 9.70
C ILE A 28 -2.59 -17.98 8.51
N TYR A 29 -2.22 -17.56 7.29
CA TYR A 29 -2.47 -18.34 6.09
C TYR A 29 -1.61 -19.62 6.02
N SER A 30 -0.41 -19.63 6.60
CA SER A 30 0.41 -20.84 6.68
C SER A 30 -0.16 -21.93 7.59
N SER A 31 -1.09 -21.55 8.48
CA SER A 31 -1.72 -22.41 9.47
C SER A 31 -3.14 -22.85 9.06
N GLU A 32 -3.58 -22.55 7.83
CA GLU A 32 -4.89 -22.99 7.35
C GLU A 32 -4.90 -24.47 6.94
N ASP A 33 -6.03 -25.14 7.18
CA ASP A 33 -6.23 -26.58 6.99
C ASP A 33 -5.87 -27.06 5.57
N TYR A 34 -6.07 -26.24 4.54
CA TYR A 34 -5.73 -26.60 3.16
C TYR A 34 -4.21 -26.68 2.92
N VAL A 35 -3.40 -25.98 3.72
CA VAL A 35 -1.93 -26.08 3.70
C VAL A 35 -1.49 -27.37 4.38
N GLU A 36 -2.16 -27.74 5.47
CA GLU A 36 -1.87 -28.98 6.19
C GLU A 36 -2.23 -30.22 5.36
N ILE A 37 -3.35 -30.19 4.64
CA ILE A 37 -3.73 -31.21 3.65
C ILE A 37 -2.71 -31.29 2.50
N ALA A 38 -2.18 -30.15 2.04
CA ALA A 38 -1.16 -30.13 0.98
C ALA A 38 0.19 -30.71 1.46
N LYS A 39 0.56 -30.49 2.72
CA LYS A 39 1.73 -31.12 3.37
C LYS A 39 1.52 -32.64 3.52
N ALA A 40 0.34 -33.07 3.97
CA ALA A 40 -0.01 -34.48 4.11
C ALA A 40 -0.01 -35.23 2.76
N LYS A 41 -0.28 -34.53 1.65
CA LYS A 41 -0.14 -35.07 0.28
C LYS A 41 1.31 -35.20 -0.22
N GLY A 42 2.31 -34.77 0.55
CA GLY A 42 3.73 -34.89 0.19
C GLY A 42 4.18 -33.94 -0.92
N LEU A 43 3.48 -32.83 -1.14
CA LEU A 43 3.86 -31.85 -2.15
C LEU A 43 5.18 -31.15 -1.78
N PRO A 44 6.07 -30.84 -2.75
CA PRO A 44 7.31 -30.13 -2.47
C PRO A 44 7.03 -28.72 -1.90
N SER A 45 7.82 -28.32 -0.91
CA SER A 45 7.59 -27.10 -0.11
C SER A 45 7.42 -25.83 -0.94
N GLY A 46 8.16 -25.69 -2.05
CA GLY A 46 8.03 -24.53 -2.95
C GLY A 46 6.68 -24.47 -3.70
N THR A 47 6.05 -25.60 -3.97
CA THR A 47 4.69 -25.64 -4.56
C THR A 47 3.64 -25.27 -3.53
N ILE A 48 3.81 -25.72 -2.27
CA ILE A 48 2.92 -25.37 -1.16
C ILE A 48 2.96 -23.86 -0.92
N GLU A 49 4.16 -23.30 -0.79
CA GLU A 49 4.35 -21.87 -0.54
C GLU A 49 3.77 -21.02 -1.67
N ARG A 50 4.11 -21.28 -2.94
CA ARG A 50 3.68 -20.44 -4.06
C ARG A 50 2.21 -20.61 -4.43
N ARG A 51 1.67 -21.85 -4.43
CA ARG A 51 0.31 -22.13 -4.93
C ARG A 51 -0.73 -22.13 -3.84
N TYR A 52 -0.40 -22.63 -2.64
CA TYR A 52 -1.35 -22.78 -1.56
C TYR A 52 -1.29 -21.60 -0.60
N ILE A 53 -0.12 -21.02 -0.30
CA ILE A 53 -0.02 -19.88 0.63
C ILE A 53 -0.03 -18.53 -0.10
N LEU A 54 0.80 -18.35 -1.13
CA LEU A 54 1.02 -17.04 -1.78
C LEU A 54 -0.17 -16.61 -2.66
N ARG A 55 -0.76 -17.52 -3.44
CA ARG A 55 -1.89 -17.19 -4.33
C ARG A 55 -3.15 -16.71 -3.61
N PRO A 56 -3.58 -17.33 -2.50
CA PRO A 56 -4.74 -16.84 -1.75
C PRO A 56 -4.47 -15.54 -0.98
N THR A 57 -3.22 -15.29 -0.56
CA THR A 57 -2.82 -14.10 0.20
C THR A 57 -2.52 -12.87 -0.66
N LEU A 58 -2.16 -13.07 -1.92
CA LEU A 58 -1.82 -12.00 -2.88
C LEU A 58 -2.83 -10.84 -2.91
N PRO A 59 -4.17 -11.07 -2.98
CA PRO A 59 -5.14 -9.98 -2.96
C PRO A 59 -5.05 -9.11 -1.69
N THR A 60 -4.89 -9.74 -0.52
CA THR A 60 -4.75 -9.05 0.78
C THR A 60 -3.46 -8.23 0.85
N ILE A 61 -2.35 -8.81 0.36
CA ILE A 61 -1.06 -8.13 0.31
C ILE A 61 -1.14 -6.89 -0.61
N ILE A 62 -1.68 -7.03 -1.81
CA ILE A 62 -1.79 -5.93 -2.78
C ILE A 62 -2.70 -4.82 -2.22
N THR A 63 -3.84 -5.19 -1.62
CA THR A 63 -4.78 -4.21 -1.03
C THR A 63 -4.11 -3.43 0.11
N THR A 64 -3.39 -4.12 1.00
CA THR A 64 -2.68 -3.48 2.12
C THR A 64 -1.54 -2.60 1.60
N PHE A 65 -0.85 -3.02 0.54
CA PHE A 65 0.19 -2.22 -0.12
C PHE A 65 -0.37 -0.95 -0.76
N SER A 66 -1.51 -1.04 -1.46
CA SER A 66 -2.20 0.11 -2.04
C SER A 66 -2.62 1.12 -0.97
N PHE A 67 -3.17 0.65 0.16
CA PHE A 67 -3.47 1.54 1.29
C PHE A 67 -2.22 2.18 1.90
N GLY A 68 -1.10 1.45 1.92
CA GLY A 68 0.20 2.00 2.31
C GLY A 68 0.63 3.18 1.44
N ILE A 69 0.51 3.04 0.11
CA ILE A 69 0.86 4.12 -0.83
C ILE A 69 -0.07 5.33 -0.67
N ILE A 70 -1.38 5.11 -0.50
CA ILE A 70 -2.33 6.19 -0.22
C ILE A 70 -1.98 6.91 1.09
N SER A 71 -1.57 6.15 2.11
CA SER A 71 -1.15 6.72 3.40
C SER A 71 0.11 7.58 3.26
N ILE A 72 1.05 7.20 2.40
CA ILE A 72 2.23 8.03 2.07
C ILE A 72 1.81 9.35 1.43
N TRP A 73 0.85 9.33 0.49
CA TRP A 73 0.31 10.55 -0.12
C TRP A 73 -0.26 11.52 0.92
N MET A 74 -1.01 11.00 1.90
CA MET A 74 -1.55 11.81 2.99
C MET A 74 -0.46 12.34 3.93
N GLY A 75 0.57 11.54 4.21
CA GLY A 75 1.70 11.93 5.07
C GLY A 75 2.69 12.91 4.41
N SER A 76 2.77 12.94 3.06
CA SER A 76 3.73 13.74 2.31
C SER A 76 3.64 15.24 2.63
N ILE A 77 2.42 15.78 2.78
CA ILE A 77 2.21 17.21 3.09
C ILE A 77 2.87 17.57 4.42
N ILE A 78 2.68 16.73 5.44
CA ILE A 78 3.25 16.95 6.78
C ILE A 78 4.78 16.89 6.70
N LEU A 79 5.33 15.91 5.97
CA LEU A 79 6.77 15.79 5.79
C LEU A 79 7.36 17.01 5.07
N GLU A 80 6.71 17.51 4.03
CA GLU A 80 7.15 18.71 3.30
C GLU A 80 7.17 19.96 4.18
N VAL A 81 6.12 20.14 4.99
CA VAL A 81 6.02 21.29 5.91
C VAL A 81 7.06 21.20 7.03
N VAL A 82 7.20 20.02 7.65
CA VAL A 82 8.08 19.83 8.81
C VAL A 82 9.56 19.86 8.42
N PHE A 83 9.94 19.24 7.29
CA PHE A 83 11.32 19.24 6.80
C PHE A 83 11.67 20.46 5.94
N ASN A 84 10.71 21.38 5.75
CA ASN A 84 10.88 22.56 4.90
C ASN A 84 11.30 22.20 3.46
N TRP A 85 10.84 21.04 2.98
CA TRP A 85 11.14 20.55 1.63
C TRP A 85 10.25 21.29 0.62
N PRO A 86 10.80 21.77 -0.51
CA PRO A 86 10.01 22.46 -1.52
C PRO A 86 9.12 21.47 -2.28
N GLY A 87 7.82 21.49 -2.00
CA GLY A 87 6.82 20.66 -2.65
C GLY A 87 5.43 21.31 -2.69
N ILE A 88 4.49 20.65 -3.38
CA ILE A 88 3.13 21.15 -3.61
C ILE A 88 2.33 21.18 -2.30
N GLY A 89 2.57 20.24 -1.38
CA GLY A 89 1.93 20.19 -0.07
C GLY A 89 2.33 21.39 0.80
N ARG A 90 3.61 21.79 0.74
CA ARG A 90 4.09 23.01 1.41
C ARG A 90 3.49 24.27 0.80
N LEU A 91 3.33 24.34 -0.52
CA LEU A 91 2.66 25.47 -1.19
C LEU A 91 1.18 25.57 -0.76
N LEU A 92 0.48 24.44 -0.69
CA LEU A 92 -0.90 24.39 -0.20
C LEU A 92 -1.01 24.88 1.25
N TYR A 93 -0.08 24.47 2.13
CA TYR A 93 -0.04 24.95 3.51
C TYR A 93 0.17 26.47 3.62
N GLN A 94 1.06 27.03 2.79
CA GLN A 94 1.31 28.47 2.74
C GLN A 94 0.09 29.24 2.21
N ALA A 95 -0.56 28.73 1.15
CA ALA A 95 -1.74 29.34 0.57
C ALA A 95 -2.93 29.35 1.54
N ILE A 96 -3.12 28.27 2.32
CA ILE A 96 -4.11 28.23 3.41
C ILE A 96 -3.83 29.32 4.45
N SER A 97 -2.57 29.47 4.86
CA SER A 97 -2.16 30.49 5.84
C SER A 97 -2.34 31.92 5.33
N ALA A 98 -2.17 32.13 4.02
CA ALA A 98 -2.36 33.41 3.35
C ALA A 98 -3.80 33.66 2.88
N PHE A 99 -4.73 32.72 3.10
CA PHE A 99 -6.10 32.73 2.57
C PHE A 99 -6.19 32.97 1.05
N ASP A 100 -5.18 32.51 0.31
CA ASP A 100 -5.11 32.63 -1.15
C ASP A 100 -5.94 31.52 -1.80
N THR A 101 -7.24 31.78 -1.94
CA THR A 101 -8.21 30.79 -2.45
C THR A 101 -7.91 30.28 -3.86
N PRO A 102 -7.48 31.10 -4.85
CA PRO A 102 -7.04 30.60 -6.15
C PRO A 102 -5.92 29.57 -6.06
N VAL A 103 -4.89 29.83 -5.26
CA VAL A 103 -3.73 28.92 -5.13
C VAL A 103 -4.11 27.64 -4.39
N ILE A 104 -4.98 27.72 -3.38
CA ILE A 104 -5.52 26.54 -2.69
C ILE A 104 -6.23 25.62 -3.69
N VAL A 105 -7.18 26.16 -4.46
CA VAL A 105 -7.97 25.38 -5.41
C VAL A 105 -7.06 24.76 -6.48
N GLY A 106 -6.15 25.54 -7.06
CA GLY A 106 -5.20 25.03 -8.06
C GLY A 106 -4.32 23.91 -7.52
N SER A 107 -3.81 24.06 -6.29
CA SER A 107 -2.97 23.04 -5.65
C SER A 107 -3.75 21.76 -5.34
N VAL A 108 -4.99 21.88 -4.84
CA VAL A 108 -5.88 20.73 -4.57
C VAL A 108 -6.20 19.97 -5.84
N VAL A 109 -6.48 20.68 -6.94
CA VAL A 109 -6.78 20.05 -8.25
C VAL A 109 -5.57 19.26 -8.76
N ILE A 110 -4.36 19.83 -8.69
CA ILE A 110 -3.13 19.12 -9.08
C ILE A 110 -2.92 17.88 -8.19
N TYR A 111 -3.12 18.01 -6.88
CA TYR A 111 -3.04 16.88 -5.95
C TYR A 111 -4.03 15.77 -6.28
N ALA A 112 -5.26 16.14 -6.61
CA ALA A 112 -6.29 15.20 -7.01
C ALA A 112 -5.87 14.41 -8.26
N TYR A 113 -5.36 15.09 -9.30
CA TYR A 113 -4.87 14.41 -10.50
C TYR A 113 -3.72 13.44 -10.22
N LEU A 114 -2.75 13.84 -9.39
CA LEU A 114 -1.62 12.98 -9.03
C LEU A 114 -2.06 11.75 -8.22
N LEU A 115 -2.99 11.94 -7.29
CA LEU A 115 -3.54 10.85 -6.50
C LEU A 115 -4.35 9.89 -7.37
N THR A 116 -5.20 10.42 -8.25
CA THR A 116 -5.95 9.62 -9.24
C THR A 116 -5.00 8.83 -10.14
N LEU A 117 -3.94 9.44 -10.65
CA LEU A 117 -2.93 8.74 -11.47
C LEU A 117 -2.29 7.59 -10.68
N THR A 118 -1.96 7.82 -9.41
CA THR A 118 -1.35 6.79 -8.56
C THR A 118 -2.32 5.64 -8.30
N VAL A 119 -3.56 5.94 -7.92
CA VAL A 119 -4.59 4.90 -7.70
C VAL A 119 -4.84 4.12 -8.98
N PHE A 120 -4.93 4.80 -10.12
CA PHE A 120 -5.08 4.15 -11.42
C PHE A 120 -3.92 3.20 -11.76
N LEU A 121 -2.67 3.61 -11.48
CA LEU A 121 -1.51 2.72 -11.63
C LEU A 121 -1.60 1.51 -10.68
N LEU A 122 -2.08 1.70 -9.45
CA LEU A 122 -2.29 0.62 -8.49
C LEU A 122 -3.36 -0.37 -8.96
N ASP A 123 -4.44 0.12 -9.57
CA ASP A 123 -5.48 -0.72 -10.14
C ASP A 123 -4.94 -1.56 -11.32
N ILE A 124 -4.06 -0.99 -12.15
CA ILE A 124 -3.38 -1.73 -13.23
C ILE A 124 -2.47 -2.81 -12.64
N VAL A 125 -1.66 -2.48 -11.62
CA VAL A 125 -0.80 -3.44 -10.93
C VAL A 125 -1.64 -4.54 -10.29
N TYR A 126 -2.78 -4.19 -9.68
CA TYR A 126 -3.74 -5.14 -9.12
C TYR A 126 -4.22 -6.11 -10.21
N ALA A 127 -4.67 -5.59 -11.36
CA ALA A 127 -5.17 -6.41 -12.46
C ALA A 127 -4.11 -7.33 -13.09
N LEU A 128 -2.84 -6.90 -13.12
CA LEU A 128 -1.71 -7.70 -13.61
C LEU A 128 -1.32 -8.82 -12.65
N VAL A 129 -1.35 -8.55 -11.35
CA VAL A 129 -0.85 -9.47 -10.33
C VAL A 129 -1.93 -10.42 -9.85
N ASP A 130 -3.21 -10.02 -9.82
CA ASP A 130 -4.32 -10.88 -9.39
C ASP A 130 -4.61 -11.98 -10.43
N PRO A 131 -4.27 -13.26 -10.14
CA PRO A 131 -4.52 -14.37 -11.05
C PRO A 131 -6.01 -14.73 -11.14
N ARG A 132 -6.86 -14.24 -10.22
CA ARG A 132 -8.29 -14.56 -10.17
C ARG A 132 -9.05 -14.00 -11.37
N VAL A 133 -8.59 -12.89 -11.96
CA VAL A 133 -9.13 -12.34 -13.20
C VAL A 133 -9.00 -13.32 -14.37
N LYS A 134 -8.02 -14.25 -14.32
CA LYS A 134 -7.84 -15.30 -15.33
C LYS A 134 -8.64 -16.59 -15.09
N VAL A 135 -9.35 -16.74 -13.96
CA VAL A 135 -10.14 -17.96 -13.64
C VAL A 135 -11.64 -17.78 -13.97
N GLY A 136 -11.95 -16.92 -14.93
CA GLY A 136 -13.25 -16.89 -15.63
C GLY A 136 -13.24 -17.63 -16.97
N GLY A 137 -12.14 -18.31 -17.32
CA GLY A 137 -11.98 -19.02 -18.58
C GLY A 137 -12.17 -20.52 -18.43
N GLY A 138 -13.40 -21.00 -18.65
CA GLY A 138 -13.67 -22.39 -19.01
C GLY A 138 -14.36 -23.20 -17.93
N ASP A 139 -15.64 -22.90 -17.71
CA ASP A 139 -16.62 -23.94 -17.46
C ASP A 139 -16.55 -24.93 -18.65
N LYS A 140 -15.99 -26.11 -18.40
CA LYS A 140 -16.12 -27.26 -19.30
C LYS A 140 -16.62 -28.41 -18.44
N LEU A 141 -17.93 -28.58 -18.56
CA LEU A 141 -18.66 -29.86 -18.65
C LEU A 141 -17.77 -31.10 -18.59
#